data_AF-A0A7C6D7Q9-F1
#
_entry.id   AF-A0A7C6D7Q9-F1
#
_cell.length_a   1.000
_cell.length_b   1.000
_cell.length_c   1.000
_cell.angle_alpha   90.00
_cell.angle_beta   90.00
_cell.angle_gamma   90.00
#
_symmetry.space_group_name_H-M   'P 1'
#
loop_
_entity.id
_entity.type
_entity.pdbx_description
1 polymer ?
#
loop_
_entity_poly.entity_id
_entity_poly.type
_entity_poly.pdbx_seq_one_letter_code
_entity_poly.pdbx_strand_id
1 'polypeptide(L)'
;MAVNYFTENHFEKAVLEVLQEYDYDVLSSGEVTRDYRNPLYVDALEESLFRLNRGLPVEAVEEAIRRLQSLDAGTLVQKNKQFTEWLQNGMEVSFEEGGETVTRLVKLVDYDNVGNNSFTVINQWTVQGATGVIKRPDIVVFVNGLPLVVVELKSGSRDEVSTTDAYLQLRNYMQVIPELFWYNGFCIISDMTRSMAGTISSRESRFMEWRTVDGSYEETAIATWDTLFHGMLEPGRLLDILCNFILFMRETPEDIKILAAYHQYYAVKKAVEATVRATETDGRAGVFWHTQGSGKSLSMVFYTKQLQERLKSPTF
;
A
#
# COMPACT_ATOMS: atom_id res chain seq x y z
N MET A 1 29.78 31.81 -4.53
CA MET A 1 28.64 31.03 -5.05
C MET A 1 28.43 29.89 -4.06
N ALA A 2 27.32 29.88 -3.33
CA ALA A 2 26.98 28.74 -2.48
C ALA A 2 26.61 27.58 -3.40
N VAL A 3 27.33 26.47 -3.30
CA VAL A 3 26.93 25.22 -3.95
C VAL A 3 25.62 24.80 -3.28
N ASN A 4 24.52 24.87 -4.02
CA ASN A 4 23.21 24.51 -3.51
C ASN A 4 23.15 22.97 -3.48
N TYR A 5 23.53 22.38 -2.35
CA TYR A 5 23.47 20.93 -2.17
C TYR A 5 22.01 20.48 -2.22
N PHE A 6 21.73 19.43 -3.00
CA PHE A 6 20.42 18.79 -3.00
C PHE A 6 20.13 18.23 -1.59
N THR A 7 19.03 18.68 -0.99
CA THR A 7 18.64 18.32 0.38
C THR A 7 17.47 17.34 0.39
N GLU A 8 17.21 16.71 1.53
CA GLU A 8 16.06 15.83 1.75
C GLU A 8 14.73 16.52 1.39
N ASN A 9 14.58 17.81 1.68
CA ASN A 9 13.40 18.60 1.29
C ASN A 9 13.27 18.77 -0.24
N HIS A 10 14.38 18.91 -0.97
CA HIS A 10 14.32 18.92 -2.44
C HIS A 10 13.91 17.54 -2.98
N PHE A 11 14.37 16.46 -2.33
CA PHE A 11 14.00 15.11 -2.70
C PHE A 11 12.51 14.84 -2.44
N GLU A 12 12.02 15.23 -1.28
CA GLU A 12 10.61 15.14 -0.91
C GLU A 12 9.74 15.83 -1.96
N LYS A 13 10.05 17.07 -2.33
CA LYS A 13 9.33 17.79 -3.39
C LYS A 13 9.35 17.07 -4.73
N ALA A 14 10.48 16.51 -5.14
CA ALA A 14 10.57 15.75 -6.39
C ALA A 14 9.66 14.51 -6.35
N VAL A 15 9.56 13.81 -5.21
CA VAL A 15 8.63 12.69 -5.05
C VAL A 15 7.17 13.15 -5.10
N LEU A 16 6.84 14.29 -4.50
CA LEU A 16 5.49 14.86 -4.57
C LEU A 16 5.13 15.26 -6.02
N GLU A 17 6.07 15.84 -6.76
CA GLU A 17 5.90 16.19 -8.18
C GLU A 17 5.59 14.94 -9.04
N VAL A 18 6.30 13.84 -8.83
CA VAL A 18 6.02 12.55 -9.50
C VAL A 18 4.59 12.08 -9.24
N LEU A 19 4.09 12.21 -8.00
CA LEU A 19 2.73 11.80 -7.67
C LEU A 19 1.68 12.77 -8.21
N GLN A 20 2.02 14.05 -8.32
CA GLN A 20 1.16 15.04 -8.95
C GLN A 20 0.92 14.74 -10.44
N GLU A 21 1.88 14.12 -11.15
CA GLU A 21 1.69 13.66 -12.54
C GLU A 21 0.58 12.61 -12.69
N TYR A 22 0.23 11.92 -11.59
CA TYR A 22 -0.86 10.94 -11.54
C TYR A 22 -2.14 11.49 -10.88
N ASP A 23 -2.31 12.82 -10.87
CA ASP A 23 -3.47 13.52 -10.31
C ASP A 23 -3.71 13.26 -8.81
N TYR A 24 -2.66 12.93 -8.05
CA TYR A 24 -2.74 12.92 -6.59
C TYR A 24 -2.97 14.35 -6.08
N ASP A 25 -3.87 14.49 -5.10
CA ASP A 25 -3.96 15.72 -4.33
C ASP A 25 -2.73 15.83 -3.41
N VAL A 26 -1.93 16.87 -3.59
CA VAL A 26 -0.68 17.09 -2.86
C VAL A 26 -0.92 18.12 -1.77
N LEU A 27 -0.84 17.68 -0.51
CA LEU A 27 -1.03 18.54 0.64
C LEU A 27 0.20 18.53 1.55
N SER A 28 0.30 19.55 2.39
CA SER A 28 1.20 19.57 3.52
C SER A 28 0.49 19.40 4.84
N SER A 29 1.14 18.75 5.81
CA SER A 29 0.56 18.60 7.16
C SER A 29 0.19 19.93 7.82
N GLY A 30 0.78 21.07 7.41
CA GLY A 30 0.40 22.40 7.90
C GLY A 30 -0.94 22.92 7.38
N GLU A 31 -1.47 22.33 6.31
CA GLU A 31 -2.72 22.71 5.65
C GLU A 31 -3.92 21.93 6.19
N VAL A 32 -3.68 20.85 6.96
CA VAL A 32 -4.71 19.95 7.49
C VAL A 32 -4.84 20.13 9.00
N THR A 33 -5.98 20.68 9.46
CA THR A 33 -6.30 20.76 10.90
C THR A 33 -6.90 19.45 11.37
N ARG A 34 -6.28 18.79 12.36
CA ARG A 34 -6.63 17.42 12.76
C ARG A 34 -6.19 17.06 14.18
N ASP A 35 -6.74 15.96 14.70
CA ASP A 35 -6.21 15.29 15.90
C ASP A 35 -5.00 14.42 15.52
N TYR A 36 -3.82 14.75 16.03
CA TYR A 36 -2.59 14.00 15.76
C TYR A 36 -2.60 12.57 16.29
N ARG A 37 -3.51 12.22 17.20
CA ARG A 37 -3.67 10.84 17.69
C ARG A 37 -4.37 9.93 16.68
N ASN A 38 -5.13 10.51 15.76
CA ASN A 38 -5.75 9.76 14.68
C ASN A 38 -4.78 9.74 13.48
N PRO A 39 -4.30 8.59 12.99
CA PRO A 39 -3.41 8.55 11.84
C PRO A 39 -4.14 8.67 10.50
N LEU A 40 -5.47 8.56 10.48
CA LEU A 40 -6.31 8.63 9.28
C LEU A 40 -6.49 10.07 8.82
N TYR A 41 -6.66 10.27 7.51
CA TYR A 41 -7.15 11.54 6.97
C TYR A 41 -8.69 11.50 6.95
N VAL A 42 -9.29 11.85 8.09
CA VAL A 42 -10.71 11.62 8.39
C VAL A 42 -11.64 12.31 7.39
N ASP A 43 -11.38 13.56 7.02
CA ASP A 43 -12.25 14.29 6.08
C ASP A 43 -12.39 13.54 4.74
N ALA A 44 -11.26 13.09 4.17
CA ALA A 44 -11.26 12.31 2.95
C ALA A 44 -11.85 10.90 3.15
N LEU A 45 -11.67 10.30 4.34
CA LEU A 45 -12.19 8.98 4.66
C LEU A 45 -13.72 8.98 4.69
N GLU A 46 -14.32 9.90 5.42
CA GLU A 46 -15.78 9.99 5.56
C GLU A 46 -16.42 10.23 4.18
N GLU A 47 -15.95 11.24 3.44
CA GLU A 47 -16.46 11.55 2.11
C GLU A 47 -16.35 10.34 1.16
N SER A 48 -15.21 9.66 1.17
CA SER A 48 -14.96 8.54 0.28
C SER A 48 -15.81 7.32 0.64
N LEU A 49 -15.95 6.97 1.92
CA LEU A 49 -16.76 5.82 2.31
C LEU A 49 -18.24 6.03 2.01
N PHE A 50 -18.78 7.24 2.19
CA PHE A 50 -20.14 7.56 1.74
C PHE A 50 -20.27 7.53 0.21
N ARG A 51 -19.26 8.02 -0.53
CA ARG A 51 -19.25 7.98 -2.00
C ARG A 51 -19.22 6.55 -2.55
N LEU A 52 -18.40 5.67 -1.98
CA LEU A 52 -18.27 4.28 -2.43
C LEU A 52 -19.49 3.42 -2.08
N ASN A 53 -20.20 3.77 -1.01
CA ASN A 53 -21.25 2.94 -0.43
C ASN A 53 -22.63 3.62 -0.46
N ARG A 54 -22.92 4.45 -1.48
CA ARG A 54 -24.19 5.19 -1.64
C ARG A 54 -25.47 4.34 -1.57
N GLY A 55 -25.37 3.04 -1.81
CA GLY A 55 -26.49 2.11 -1.73
C GLY A 55 -26.74 1.51 -0.33
N LEU A 56 -25.90 1.83 0.66
CA LEU A 56 -26.03 1.33 2.03
C LEU A 56 -26.67 2.38 2.95
N PRO A 57 -27.35 1.95 4.03
CA PRO A 57 -27.77 2.84 5.10
C PRO A 57 -26.59 3.61 5.71
N VAL A 58 -26.86 4.82 6.18
CA VAL A 58 -25.84 5.72 6.78
C VAL A 58 -25.18 5.05 7.98
N GLU A 59 -25.97 4.35 8.79
CA GLU A 59 -25.56 3.61 9.97
C GLU A 59 -24.49 2.55 9.66
N ALA A 60 -24.57 1.91 8.47
CA ALA A 60 -23.58 0.93 8.04
C ALA A 60 -22.21 1.59 7.78
N VAL A 61 -22.21 2.74 7.13
CA VAL A 61 -20.98 3.49 6.81
C VAL A 61 -20.36 4.09 8.07
N GLU A 62 -21.19 4.66 8.96
CA GLU A 62 -20.77 5.17 10.26
C GLU A 62 -20.19 4.07 11.16
N GLU A 63 -20.79 2.87 11.16
CA GLU A 63 -20.24 1.70 11.84
C GLU A 63 -18.85 1.34 11.31
N ALA A 64 -18.67 1.33 9.98
CA ALA A 64 -17.37 1.04 9.37
C ALA A 64 -16.31 2.07 9.77
N ILE A 65 -16.65 3.37 9.74
CA ILE A 65 -15.74 4.45 10.18
C ILE A 65 -15.36 4.25 11.64
N ARG A 66 -16.33 3.94 12.51
CA ARG A 66 -16.07 3.71 13.93
C ARG A 66 -15.12 2.54 14.14
N ARG A 67 -15.35 1.41 13.48
CA ARG A 67 -14.50 0.22 13.56
C ARG A 67 -13.09 0.47 13.03
N LEU A 68 -12.93 1.28 11.98
CA LEU A 68 -11.61 1.71 11.51
C LEU A 68 -10.90 2.51 12.59
N GLN A 69 -11.58 3.45 13.27
CA GLN A 69 -10.99 4.27 14.33
C GLN A 69 -10.73 3.49 15.63
N SER A 70 -11.39 2.35 15.83
CA SER A 70 -11.30 1.53 17.05
C SER A 70 -10.96 0.06 16.78
N LEU A 71 -9.84 -0.19 16.11
CA LEU A 71 -9.33 -1.55 15.88
C LEU A 71 -9.13 -2.34 17.20
N ASP A 72 -9.62 -3.58 17.21
CA ASP A 72 -9.60 -4.52 18.35
C ASP A 72 -8.21 -4.73 18.96
N ALA A 73 -8.13 -5.22 20.19
CA ALA A 73 -6.85 -5.52 20.83
C ALA A 73 -6.03 -6.54 20.02
N GLY A 74 -4.71 -6.32 19.91
CA GLY A 74 -3.80 -7.18 19.18
C GLY A 74 -2.44 -6.53 18.94
N THR A 75 -1.49 -7.31 18.44
CA THR A 75 -0.20 -6.81 17.97
C THR A 75 -0.37 -5.95 16.70
N LEU A 76 0.67 -5.20 16.33
CA LEU A 76 0.72 -4.45 15.08
C LEU A 76 0.39 -5.35 13.87
N VAL A 77 0.99 -6.53 13.78
CA VAL A 77 0.77 -7.46 12.66
C VAL A 77 -0.66 -7.98 12.64
N GLN A 78 -1.22 -8.35 13.80
CA GLN A 78 -2.60 -8.83 13.88
C GLN A 78 -3.61 -7.78 13.43
N LYS A 79 -3.46 -6.54 13.91
CA LYS A 79 -4.30 -5.41 13.49
C LYS A 79 -4.16 -5.11 12.00
N ASN A 80 -2.93 -5.09 11.50
CA ASN A 80 -2.67 -4.84 10.08
C ASN A 80 -3.21 -5.95 9.18
N LYS A 81 -3.18 -7.20 9.63
CA LYS A 81 -3.79 -8.32 8.93
C LYS A 81 -5.31 -8.18 8.85
N GLN A 82 -5.97 -7.92 9.97
CA GLN A 82 -7.42 -7.66 10.01
C GLN A 82 -7.80 -6.50 9.07
N PHE A 83 -7.07 -5.38 9.15
CA PHE A 83 -7.29 -4.26 8.24
C PHE A 83 -7.04 -4.63 6.77
N THR A 84 -5.98 -5.37 6.46
CA THR A 84 -5.69 -5.80 5.08
C THR A 84 -6.82 -6.68 4.55
N GLU A 85 -7.42 -7.54 5.36
CA GLU A 85 -8.60 -8.33 4.98
C GLU A 85 -9.80 -7.43 4.65
N TRP A 86 -10.06 -6.39 5.44
CA TRP A 86 -11.10 -5.39 5.14
C TRP A 86 -10.79 -4.56 3.89
N LEU A 87 -9.52 -4.17 3.72
CA LEU A 87 -9.06 -3.39 2.58
C LEU A 87 -9.27 -4.16 1.28
N GLN A 88 -8.98 -5.47 1.27
CA GLN A 88 -9.08 -6.31 0.07
C GLN A 88 -10.50 -6.79 -0.23
N ASN A 89 -11.29 -7.12 0.81
CA ASN A 89 -12.58 -7.81 0.62
C ASN A 89 -13.79 -6.97 1.01
N GLY A 90 -13.59 -5.79 1.61
CA GLY A 90 -14.64 -5.03 2.29
C GLY A 90 -14.80 -5.43 3.76
N MET A 91 -15.45 -4.56 4.51
CA MET A 91 -15.74 -4.75 5.94
C MET A 91 -17.20 -5.17 6.11
N GLU A 92 -17.43 -6.37 6.64
CA GLU A 92 -18.76 -6.76 7.08
C GLU A 92 -19.13 -5.98 8.34
N VAL A 93 -20.23 -5.24 8.27
CA VAL A 93 -20.78 -4.45 9.39
C VAL A 93 -22.19 -4.93 9.70
N SER A 94 -22.49 -5.12 10.98
CA SER A 94 -23.81 -5.49 11.46
C SER A 94 -24.42 -4.31 12.20
N PHE A 95 -25.64 -3.94 11.84
CA PHE A 95 -26.38 -2.82 12.43
C PHE A 95 -27.87 -3.16 12.48
N GLU A 96 -28.64 -2.39 13.26
CA GLU A 96 -30.09 -2.57 13.37
C GLU A 96 -30.81 -1.81 12.23
N GLU A 97 -31.61 -2.52 11.44
CA GLU A 97 -32.44 -1.96 10.37
C GLU A 97 -33.86 -2.51 10.53
N GLY A 98 -34.84 -1.64 10.84
CA GLY A 98 -36.23 -2.07 11.01
C GLY A 98 -36.49 -3.00 12.20
N GLY A 99 -35.60 -3.02 13.20
CA GLY A 99 -35.70 -3.88 14.39
C GLY A 99 -35.12 -5.29 14.20
N GLU A 100 -34.42 -5.53 13.09
CA GLU A 100 -33.63 -6.73 12.86
C GLU A 100 -32.14 -6.38 12.71
N THR A 101 -31.27 -7.24 13.23
CA THR A 101 -29.83 -7.14 12.98
C THR A 101 -29.53 -7.58 11.55
N VAL A 102 -28.93 -6.69 10.79
CA VAL A 102 -28.62 -6.89 9.38
C VAL A 102 -27.13 -6.71 9.13
N THR A 103 -26.53 -7.62 8.36
CA THR A 103 -25.13 -7.51 7.94
C THR A 103 -25.04 -6.99 6.51
N ARG A 104 -24.16 -6.02 6.28
CA ARG A 104 -23.81 -5.47 4.96
C ARG A 104 -22.30 -5.43 4.79
N LEU A 105 -21.85 -5.48 3.55
CA LEU A 105 -20.45 -5.34 3.19
C LEU A 105 -20.17 -3.89 2.78
N VAL A 106 -19.33 -3.19 3.54
CA VAL A 106 -18.87 -1.83 3.25
C VAL A 106 -17.53 -1.90 2.51
N LYS A 107 -17.46 -1.32 1.32
CA LYS A 107 -16.21 -1.23 0.54
C LYS A 107 -15.35 -0.09 1.09
N LEU A 108 -14.06 -0.37 1.30
CA LEU A 108 -13.06 0.65 1.66
C LEU A 108 -12.37 1.25 0.42
N VAL A 109 -12.29 0.47 -0.65
CA VAL A 109 -11.68 0.82 -1.93
C VAL A 109 -12.53 0.22 -3.05
N ASP A 110 -12.65 0.95 -4.16
CA ASP A 110 -13.24 0.45 -5.40
C ASP A 110 -12.13 0.00 -6.35
N TYR A 111 -11.86 -1.31 -6.36
CA TYR A 111 -10.87 -1.90 -7.25
C TYR A 111 -11.36 -2.07 -8.70
N ASP A 112 -12.68 -1.98 -8.93
CA ASP A 112 -13.28 -2.14 -10.25
C ASP A 112 -13.19 -0.83 -11.05
N ASN A 113 -13.28 0.31 -10.37
CA ASN A 113 -13.14 1.63 -10.96
C ASN A 113 -12.21 2.54 -10.14
N VAL A 114 -10.96 2.66 -10.60
CA VAL A 114 -9.91 3.47 -9.97
C VAL A 114 -10.39 4.90 -9.70
N GLY A 115 -11.12 5.51 -10.63
CA GLY A 115 -11.57 6.90 -10.54
C GLY A 115 -12.65 7.17 -9.48
N ASN A 116 -13.21 6.15 -8.85
CA ASN A 116 -14.13 6.32 -7.71
C ASN A 116 -13.38 6.57 -6.39
N ASN A 117 -12.07 6.30 -6.36
CA ASN A 117 -11.22 6.48 -5.18
C ASN A 117 -10.57 7.87 -5.19
N SER A 118 -10.30 8.40 -4.01
CA SER A 118 -9.44 9.58 -3.85
C SER A 118 -8.02 9.15 -3.53
N PHE A 119 -7.06 9.88 -4.11
CA PHE A 119 -5.64 9.67 -3.92
C PHE A 119 -5.03 10.98 -3.42
N THR A 120 -4.47 10.96 -2.22
CA THR A 120 -3.87 12.14 -1.60
C THR A 120 -2.48 11.78 -1.12
N VAL A 121 -1.51 12.62 -1.38
CA VAL A 121 -0.17 12.51 -0.80
C VAL A 121 0.06 13.68 0.14
N ILE A 122 0.44 13.38 1.38
CA ILE A 122 0.67 14.39 2.40
C ILE A 122 2.10 14.27 2.91
N ASN A 123 2.87 15.34 2.79
CA ASN A 123 4.20 15.39 3.38
C ASN A 123 4.13 15.75 4.87
N GLN A 124 5.15 15.30 5.62
CA GLN A 124 5.40 15.70 7.00
C GLN A 124 4.22 15.35 7.94
N TRP A 125 3.58 14.19 7.73
CA TRP A 125 2.35 13.76 8.43
C TRP A 125 2.58 13.50 9.92
N THR A 126 2.25 14.46 10.79
CA THR A 126 2.54 14.32 12.22
C THR A 126 1.54 13.37 12.90
N VAL A 127 2.06 12.38 13.64
CA VAL A 127 1.28 11.40 14.41
C VAL A 127 1.79 11.35 15.85
N GLN A 128 0.85 11.34 16.81
CA GLN A 128 1.10 11.16 18.23
C GLN A 128 0.64 9.77 18.66
N GLY A 129 1.57 8.92 19.09
CA GLY A 129 1.25 7.57 19.56
C GLY A 129 0.66 7.58 20.97
N ALA A 130 0.12 6.45 21.41
CA ALA A 130 -0.53 6.31 22.73
C ALA A 130 0.36 6.71 23.92
N THR A 131 1.69 6.62 23.78
CA THR A 131 2.67 7.03 24.82
C THR A 131 2.88 8.55 24.88
N GLY A 132 2.27 9.31 23.96
CA GLY A 132 2.46 10.74 23.79
C GLY A 132 3.65 11.11 22.90
N VAL A 133 4.48 10.16 22.49
CA VAL A 133 5.60 10.37 21.55
C VAL A 133 5.05 10.80 20.19
N ILE A 134 5.66 11.85 19.63
CA ILE A 134 5.29 12.40 18.33
C ILE A 134 6.34 12.00 17.31
N LYS A 135 5.89 11.51 16.16
CA LYS A 135 6.71 11.22 14.99
C LYS A 135 6.08 11.84 13.75
N ARG A 136 6.90 12.00 12.73
CA ARG A 136 6.54 12.70 11.50
C ARG A 136 7.22 12.02 10.33
N PRO A 137 6.54 11.10 9.64
CA PRO A 137 7.05 10.54 8.41
C PRO A 137 7.15 11.59 7.32
N ASP A 138 8.08 11.38 6.40
CA ASP A 138 8.39 12.36 5.34
C ASP A 138 7.22 12.48 4.37
N ILE A 139 6.71 11.34 3.88
CA ILE A 139 5.54 11.31 2.99
C ILE A 139 4.62 10.15 3.37
N VAL A 140 3.32 10.42 3.39
CA VAL A 140 2.27 9.39 3.54
C VAL A 140 1.31 9.48 2.37
N VAL A 141 1.10 8.35 1.71
CA VAL A 141 0.13 8.21 0.61
C VAL A 141 -1.17 7.64 1.15
N PHE A 142 -2.25 8.37 0.90
CA PHE A 142 -3.60 8.03 1.29
C PHE A 142 -4.42 7.58 0.09
N VAL A 143 -5.22 6.53 0.30
CA VAL A 143 -6.31 6.14 -0.61
C VAL A 143 -7.60 6.20 0.19
N ASN A 144 -8.56 7.00 -0.24
CA ASN A 144 -9.82 7.21 0.49
C ASN A 144 -9.60 7.57 1.98
N GLY A 145 -8.60 8.41 2.27
CA GLY A 145 -8.24 8.81 3.63
C GLY A 145 -7.51 7.76 4.50
N LEU A 146 -7.23 6.58 3.96
CA LEU A 146 -6.48 5.51 4.64
C LEU A 146 -4.97 5.64 4.37
N PRO A 147 -4.07 5.68 5.38
CA PRO A 147 -2.63 5.84 5.20
C PRO A 147 -1.97 4.52 4.76
N LEU A 148 -1.97 4.24 3.45
CA LEU A 148 -1.58 2.94 2.91
C LEU A 148 -0.09 2.82 2.57
N VAL A 149 0.61 3.93 2.29
CA VAL A 149 2.06 3.90 2.04
C VAL A 149 2.76 4.94 2.90
N VAL A 150 3.82 4.52 3.60
CA VAL A 150 4.69 5.41 4.37
C VAL A 150 6.05 5.43 3.69
N VAL A 151 6.57 6.62 3.41
CA VAL A 151 7.84 6.82 2.71
C VAL A 151 8.78 7.58 3.62
N GLU A 152 10.00 7.05 3.78
CA GLU A 152 11.11 7.74 4.44
C GLU A 152 12.22 8.01 3.43
N LEU A 153 12.67 9.26 3.40
CA LEU A 153 13.69 9.73 2.49
C LEU A 153 14.98 10.05 3.25
N LYS A 154 16.10 9.97 2.55
CA LYS A 154 17.40 10.44 3.02
C LYS A 154 18.09 11.21 1.91
N SER A 155 18.85 12.23 2.28
CA SER A 155 19.68 12.95 1.31
C SER A 155 20.89 12.09 0.91
N GLY A 156 21.06 11.82 -0.39
CA GLY A 156 22.26 11.16 -0.94
C GLY A 156 23.55 11.98 -0.90
N SER A 157 23.56 13.14 -0.22
CA SER A 157 24.70 14.07 -0.17
C SER A 157 25.64 13.88 1.03
N ARG A 158 25.36 12.89 1.91
CA ARG A 158 26.24 12.52 3.03
C ARG A 158 26.62 11.05 2.89
N ASP A 159 27.92 10.77 2.73
CA ASP A 159 28.45 9.41 2.60
C ASP A 159 28.13 8.46 3.79
N GLU A 160 27.61 9.00 4.91
CA GLU A 160 27.25 8.26 6.11
C GLU A 160 25.75 7.92 6.23
N VAL A 161 24.88 8.52 5.41
CA VAL A 161 23.41 8.33 5.50
C VAL A 161 22.93 7.47 4.34
N SER A 162 22.28 6.36 4.65
CA SER A 162 21.89 5.33 3.67
C SER A 162 20.42 4.90 3.81
N THR A 163 19.95 4.06 2.88
CA THR A 163 18.67 3.35 3.04
C THR A 163 18.53 2.61 4.38
N THR A 164 19.63 2.23 5.04
CA THR A 164 19.60 1.61 6.37
C THR A 164 19.07 2.56 7.44
N ASP A 165 19.42 3.85 7.39
CA ASP A 165 18.92 4.84 8.35
C ASP A 165 17.41 5.07 8.18
N ALA A 166 16.95 5.16 6.92
CA ALA A 166 15.52 5.23 6.61
C ALA A 166 14.77 3.98 7.12
N TYR A 167 15.34 2.79 6.93
CA TYR A 167 14.77 1.55 7.47
C TYR A 167 14.69 1.57 9.00
N LEU A 168 15.77 1.96 9.70
CA LEU A 168 15.79 2.05 11.16
C LEU A 168 14.79 3.10 11.68
N GLN A 169 14.61 4.21 10.96
CA GLN A 169 13.61 5.24 11.25
C GLN A 169 12.18 4.67 11.17
N LEU A 170 11.86 3.93 10.10
CA LEU A 170 10.59 3.20 9.98
C LEU A 170 10.40 2.20 11.13
N ARG A 171 11.44 1.43 11.49
CA ARG A 171 11.36 0.48 12.63
C ARG A 171 11.07 1.20 13.93
N ASN A 172 11.65 2.38 14.14
CA ASN A 172 11.35 3.19 15.31
C ASN A 172 9.90 3.68 15.30
N TYR A 173 9.38 4.14 14.15
CA TYR A 173 8.00 4.57 14.05
C TYR A 173 7.03 3.42 14.37
N MET A 174 7.25 2.22 13.83
CA MET A 174 6.42 1.05 14.14
C MET A 174 6.39 0.70 15.63
N GLN A 175 7.39 1.11 16.42
CA GLN A 175 7.41 0.90 17.87
C GLN A 175 6.66 1.99 18.64
N VAL A 176 6.79 3.26 18.23
CA VAL A 176 6.29 4.40 19.03
C VAL A 176 4.99 5.01 18.53
N ILE A 177 4.67 4.83 17.25
CA ILE A 177 3.40 5.22 16.60
C ILE A 177 2.82 4.04 15.78
N PRO A 178 2.66 2.83 16.36
CA PRO A 178 2.12 1.67 15.65
C PRO A 178 0.74 1.92 15.03
N GLU A 179 -0.02 2.87 15.57
CA GLU A 179 -1.35 3.29 15.09
C GLU A 179 -1.36 3.62 13.59
N LEU A 180 -0.31 4.29 13.10
CA LEU A 180 -0.17 4.60 11.67
C LEU A 180 -0.04 3.32 10.83
N PHE A 181 0.68 2.33 11.35
CA PHE A 181 1.01 1.10 10.65
C PHE A 181 -0.08 0.03 10.77
N TRP A 182 -1.16 0.27 11.52
CA TRP A 182 -2.32 -0.61 11.50
C TRP A 182 -2.98 -0.64 10.11
N TYR A 183 -2.91 0.45 9.36
CA TYR A 183 -3.52 0.58 8.03
C TYR A 183 -2.51 0.37 6.89
N ASN A 184 -1.22 0.34 7.19
CA ASN A 184 -0.16 0.37 6.19
C ASN A 184 -0.22 -0.84 5.24
N GLY A 185 -0.27 -0.58 3.93
CA GLY A 185 -0.04 -1.57 2.88
C GLY A 185 1.43 -1.97 2.83
N PHE A 186 2.30 -1.01 2.54
CA PHE A 186 3.75 -1.18 2.48
C PHE A 186 4.50 0.13 2.76
N CYS A 187 5.81 0.05 2.95
CA CYS A 187 6.68 1.18 3.19
C CYS A 187 7.70 1.33 2.05
N ILE A 188 8.12 2.56 1.77
CA ILE A 188 9.19 2.88 0.83
C ILE A 188 10.32 3.55 1.59
N ILE A 189 11.56 3.18 1.26
CA ILE A 189 12.77 3.88 1.71
C ILE A 189 13.58 4.30 0.49
N SER A 190 14.11 5.52 0.50
CA SER A 190 14.96 5.99 -0.58
C SER A 190 16.03 6.97 -0.13
N ASP A 191 17.23 6.85 -0.69
CA ASP A 191 18.35 7.79 -0.51
C ASP A 191 18.77 8.49 -1.82
N MET A 192 17.86 8.54 -2.80
CA MET A 192 18.07 9.04 -4.17
C MET A 192 18.97 8.15 -5.05
N THR A 193 19.83 7.31 -4.46
CA THR A 193 20.61 6.31 -5.21
C THR A 193 19.86 5.00 -5.31
N ARG A 194 19.15 4.63 -4.24
CA ARG A 194 18.43 3.37 -4.14
C ARG A 194 17.06 3.58 -3.52
N SER A 195 16.02 3.16 -4.24
CA SER A 195 14.63 3.16 -3.76
C SER A 195 14.16 1.72 -3.57
N MET A 196 13.66 1.38 -2.38
CA MET A 196 13.19 0.03 -2.07
C MET A 196 11.85 0.05 -1.33
N ALA A 197 11.05 -0.99 -1.53
CA ALA A 197 9.79 -1.20 -0.83
C ALA A 197 9.81 -2.47 0.04
N GLY A 198 9.14 -2.41 1.17
CA GLY A 198 9.02 -3.51 2.14
C GLY A 198 7.75 -3.37 2.98
N THR A 199 7.55 -4.24 3.97
CA THR A 199 6.34 -4.25 4.81
C THR A 199 6.69 -4.07 6.29
N ILE A 200 5.66 -3.95 7.13
CA ILE A 200 5.78 -3.85 8.59
C ILE A 200 6.53 -5.04 9.25
N SER A 201 6.56 -6.20 8.59
CA SER A 201 7.26 -7.41 9.05
C SER A 201 8.54 -7.70 8.26
N SER A 202 8.85 -6.92 7.21
CA SER A 202 10.06 -7.13 6.41
C SER A 202 11.30 -6.78 7.23
N ARG A 203 12.28 -7.70 7.23
CA ARG A 203 13.67 -7.36 7.54
C ARG A 203 14.23 -6.46 6.43
N GLU A 204 15.26 -5.68 6.72
CA GLU A 204 15.92 -4.81 5.73
C GLU A 204 16.32 -5.57 4.46
N SER A 205 16.86 -6.78 4.57
CA SER A 205 17.23 -7.63 3.43
C SER A 205 16.04 -8.11 2.57
N ARG A 206 14.81 -7.80 2.98
CA ARG A 206 13.56 -8.05 2.25
C ARG A 206 12.92 -6.77 1.71
N PHE A 207 13.56 -5.62 1.89
CA PHE A 207 13.24 -4.43 1.11
C PHE A 207 13.84 -4.62 -0.29
N MET A 208 12.99 -4.51 -1.31
CA MET A 208 13.34 -4.82 -2.69
C MET A 208 13.12 -3.60 -3.56
N GLU A 209 14.01 -3.41 -4.54
CA GLU A 209 13.82 -2.39 -5.57
C GLU A 209 12.68 -2.76 -6.51
N TRP A 210 12.02 -1.73 -7.02
CA TRP A 210 11.10 -1.84 -8.14
C TRP A 210 11.75 -1.20 -9.37
N ARG A 211 12.09 -2.01 -10.37
CA ARG A 211 13.08 -1.64 -11.40
C ARG A 211 12.49 -1.27 -12.76
N THR A 212 11.18 -1.21 -12.91
CA THR A 212 10.55 -0.89 -14.20
C THR A 212 9.12 -0.39 -14.00
N VAL A 213 8.69 0.56 -14.83
CA VAL A 213 7.35 1.13 -14.79
C VAL A 213 6.33 0.27 -15.55
N ASP A 214 6.76 -0.47 -16.56
CA ASP A 214 5.87 -1.21 -17.49
C ASP A 214 6.14 -2.72 -17.53
N GLY A 215 7.18 -3.21 -16.85
CA GLY A 215 7.59 -4.61 -16.88
C GLY A 215 8.50 -4.96 -18.05
N SER A 216 9.06 -3.95 -18.74
CA SER A 216 10.13 -4.10 -19.73
C SER A 216 11.46 -4.39 -19.04
N TYR A 217 12.12 -5.47 -19.45
CA TYR A 217 13.43 -5.85 -18.91
C TYR A 217 14.57 -4.96 -19.42
N GLU A 218 14.40 -4.31 -20.57
CA GLU A 218 15.40 -3.39 -21.14
C GLU A 218 15.60 -2.15 -20.26
N GLU A 219 14.52 -1.67 -19.63
CA GLU A 219 14.55 -0.50 -18.74
C GLU A 219 15.11 -0.80 -17.35
N THR A 220 15.21 -2.07 -16.96
CA THR A 220 15.70 -2.43 -15.60
C THR A 220 17.14 -2.04 -15.32
N ALA A 221 17.95 -1.86 -16.37
CA ALA A 221 19.32 -1.36 -16.27
C ALA A 221 19.42 0.17 -16.13
N ILE A 222 18.32 0.89 -16.39
CA ILE A 222 18.22 2.35 -16.44
C ILE A 222 17.39 2.88 -15.25
N ALA A 223 16.91 2.01 -14.36
CA ALA A 223 16.09 2.40 -13.21
C ALA A 223 16.77 3.50 -12.37
N THR A 224 16.06 4.63 -12.27
CA THR A 224 16.43 5.83 -11.52
C THR A 224 15.63 5.92 -10.21
N TRP A 225 15.87 6.97 -9.42
CA TRP A 225 15.26 7.14 -8.09
C TRP A 225 13.72 7.12 -8.11
N ASP A 226 13.13 7.63 -9.18
CA ASP A 226 11.70 7.83 -9.47
C ASP A 226 11.02 6.56 -10.03
N THR A 227 11.80 5.62 -10.58
CA THR A 227 11.27 4.39 -11.21
C THR A 227 10.39 3.58 -10.25
N LEU A 228 10.75 3.53 -8.96
CA LEU A 228 9.92 2.87 -7.96
C LEU A 228 8.60 3.60 -7.74
N PHE A 229 8.62 4.93 -7.69
CA PHE A 229 7.44 5.74 -7.45
C PHE A 229 6.46 5.64 -8.63
N HIS A 230 6.92 5.86 -9.87
CA HIS A 230 6.11 5.63 -11.07
C HIS A 230 5.65 4.17 -11.21
N GLY A 231 6.53 3.23 -10.84
CA GLY A 231 6.31 1.80 -10.98
C GLY A 231 5.41 1.19 -9.90
N MET A 232 5.13 1.86 -8.79
CA MET A 232 4.28 1.32 -7.71
C MET A 232 3.11 2.22 -7.33
N LEU A 233 3.23 3.54 -7.53
CA LEU A 233 2.28 4.53 -7.03
C LEU A 233 1.45 5.19 -8.15
N GLU A 234 1.49 4.67 -9.37
CA GLU A 234 0.41 4.93 -10.33
C GLU A 234 -0.91 4.38 -9.73
N PRO A 235 -2.02 5.14 -9.74
CA PRO A 235 -3.25 4.80 -9.01
C PRO A 235 -3.75 3.38 -9.26
N GLY A 236 -3.88 2.96 -10.52
CA GLY A 236 -4.37 1.64 -10.87
C GLY A 236 -3.45 0.53 -10.37
N ARG A 237 -2.14 0.71 -10.51
CA ARG A 237 -1.14 -0.25 -10.04
C ARG A 237 -1.05 -0.29 -8.52
N LEU A 238 -1.16 0.84 -7.83
CA LEU A 238 -1.19 0.89 -6.38
C LEU A 238 -2.36 0.06 -5.85
N LEU A 239 -3.56 0.27 -6.40
CA LEU A 239 -4.74 -0.51 -6.03
C LEU A 239 -4.57 -2.01 -6.33
N ASP A 240 -4.02 -2.35 -7.50
CA ASP A 240 -3.75 -3.75 -7.87
C ASP A 240 -2.71 -4.39 -6.93
N ILE A 241 -1.66 -3.66 -6.53
CA ILE A 241 -0.66 -4.15 -5.56
C ILE A 241 -1.33 -4.42 -4.21
N LEU A 242 -2.11 -3.47 -3.71
CA LEU A 242 -2.80 -3.57 -2.42
C LEU A 242 -3.79 -4.75 -2.39
N CYS A 243 -4.55 -4.93 -3.46
CA CYS A 243 -5.54 -6.00 -3.56
C CYS A 243 -4.90 -7.36 -3.81
N ASN A 244 -4.00 -7.46 -4.79
CA ASN A 244 -3.63 -8.74 -5.39
C ASN A 244 -2.21 -9.21 -5.07
N PHE A 245 -1.33 -8.33 -4.59
CA PHE A 245 0.09 -8.64 -4.42
C PHE A 245 0.61 -8.42 -2.99
N ILE A 246 -0.33 -8.32 -2.04
CA ILE A 246 -0.07 -8.35 -0.61
C ILE A 246 -0.81 -9.55 0.00
N LEU A 247 -0.10 -10.33 0.81
CA LEU A 247 -0.68 -11.43 1.58
C LEU A 247 -0.01 -11.59 2.95
N PHE A 248 -0.64 -12.37 3.83
CA PHE A 248 -0.03 -12.82 5.07
C PHE A 248 0.29 -14.30 5.00
N MET A 249 1.49 -14.67 5.43
CA MET A 249 1.92 -16.05 5.60
C MET A 249 2.00 -16.37 7.09
N ARG A 250 1.46 -17.52 7.49
CA ARG A 250 1.55 -18.00 8.86
C ARG A 250 2.99 -18.35 9.19
N GLU A 251 3.51 -17.78 10.26
CA GLU A 251 4.85 -18.05 10.76
C GLU A 251 4.88 -17.96 12.29
N THR A 252 5.93 -18.52 12.91
CA THR A 252 6.12 -18.53 14.36
C THR A 252 7.29 -17.61 14.71
N PRO A 253 7.17 -16.69 15.68
CA PRO A 253 6.06 -16.53 16.63
C PRO A 253 4.86 -15.71 16.12
N GLU A 254 4.96 -15.09 14.96
CA GLU A 254 3.93 -14.19 14.41
C GLU A 254 3.91 -14.28 12.88
N ASP A 255 2.73 -14.03 12.27
CA ASP A 255 2.56 -13.99 10.83
C ASP A 255 3.49 -12.96 10.16
N ILE A 256 3.84 -13.19 8.89
CA ILE A 256 4.60 -12.24 8.08
C ILE A 256 3.74 -11.69 6.94
N LYS A 257 3.75 -10.37 6.77
CA LYS A 257 3.22 -9.68 5.61
C LYS A 257 4.22 -9.78 4.46
N ILE A 258 3.73 -10.22 3.30
CA ILE A 258 4.48 -10.36 2.07
C ILE A 258 4.00 -9.33 1.08
N LEU A 259 4.95 -8.63 0.45
CA LEU A 259 4.75 -7.80 -0.74
C LEU A 259 5.45 -8.49 -1.90
N ALA A 260 4.78 -8.61 -3.04
CA ALA A 260 5.39 -9.18 -4.24
C ALA A 260 6.54 -8.29 -4.75
N ALA A 261 7.60 -8.92 -5.26
CA ALA A 261 8.64 -8.21 -6.00
C ALA A 261 8.16 -7.86 -7.42
N TYR A 262 8.76 -6.83 -8.04
CA TYR A 262 8.33 -6.33 -9.35
C TYR A 262 8.29 -7.43 -10.43
N HIS A 263 9.27 -8.34 -10.45
CA HIS A 263 9.29 -9.44 -11.42
C HIS A 263 8.16 -10.44 -11.19
N GLN A 264 7.69 -10.61 -9.95
CA GLN A 264 6.51 -11.44 -9.66
C GLN A 264 5.24 -10.73 -10.12
N TYR A 265 5.13 -9.43 -9.86
CA TYR A 265 3.99 -8.61 -10.29
C TYR A 265 3.76 -8.72 -11.80
N TYR A 266 4.73 -8.29 -12.61
CA TYR A 266 4.58 -8.25 -14.07
C TYR A 266 4.44 -9.64 -14.69
N ALA A 267 5.19 -10.61 -14.18
CA ALA A 267 5.15 -11.96 -14.75
C ALA A 267 3.81 -12.66 -14.43
N VAL A 268 3.25 -12.47 -13.22
CA VAL A 268 1.91 -12.99 -12.88
C VAL A 268 0.83 -12.32 -13.72
N LYS A 269 0.87 -10.99 -13.93
CA LYS A 269 -0.10 -10.29 -14.79
C LYS A 269 -0.11 -10.86 -16.21
N LYS A 270 1.09 -11.01 -16.81
CA LYS A 270 1.26 -11.65 -18.14
C LYS A 270 0.72 -13.08 -18.15
N ALA A 271 0.96 -13.85 -17.09
CA ALA A 271 0.48 -15.23 -16.99
C ALA A 271 -1.05 -15.30 -16.88
N VAL A 272 -1.69 -14.45 -16.06
CA VAL A 272 -3.16 -14.39 -15.92
C VAL A 272 -3.80 -14.06 -17.26
N GLU A 273 -3.32 -13.03 -17.96
CA GLU A 273 -3.83 -12.66 -19.29
C GLU A 273 -3.66 -13.77 -20.32
N ALA A 274 -2.50 -14.44 -20.33
CA ALA A 274 -2.26 -15.57 -21.21
C ALA A 274 -3.23 -16.72 -20.93
N THR A 275 -3.52 -17.00 -19.66
CA THR A 275 -4.48 -18.03 -19.26
C THR A 275 -5.90 -17.68 -19.66
N VAL A 276 -6.35 -16.44 -19.43
CA VAL A 276 -7.67 -15.98 -19.88
C VAL A 276 -7.80 -16.17 -21.39
N ARG A 277 -6.81 -15.72 -22.19
CA ARG A 277 -6.80 -15.97 -23.65
C ARG A 277 -6.77 -17.44 -24.02
N ALA A 278 -6.07 -18.28 -23.25
CA ALA A 278 -5.99 -19.71 -23.49
C ALA A 278 -7.35 -20.42 -23.28
N THR A 279 -8.21 -19.88 -22.41
CA THR A 279 -9.59 -20.42 -22.23
C THR A 279 -10.45 -20.29 -23.49
N GLU A 280 -10.09 -19.38 -24.40
CA GLU A 280 -10.79 -19.13 -25.66
C GLU A 280 -10.09 -19.78 -26.87
N THR A 281 -8.92 -20.38 -26.68
CA THR A 281 -8.09 -20.93 -27.78
C THR A 281 -7.79 -22.42 -27.58
N ASP A 282 -6.52 -22.84 -27.49
CA ASP A 282 -6.09 -24.25 -27.45
C ASP A 282 -5.82 -24.75 -26.02
N GLY A 283 -6.15 -23.95 -25.00
CA GLY A 283 -5.92 -24.25 -23.59
C GLY A 283 -4.46 -24.11 -23.14
N ARG A 284 -3.54 -23.62 -23.98
CA ARG A 284 -2.11 -23.49 -23.63
C ARG A 284 -1.75 -22.05 -23.22
N ALA A 285 -1.69 -21.83 -21.91
CA ALA A 285 -1.30 -20.53 -21.33
C ALA A 285 0.20 -20.19 -21.45
N GLY A 286 1.05 -21.17 -21.77
CA GLY A 286 2.50 -21.00 -21.93
C GLY A 286 3.32 -21.52 -20.75
N VAL A 287 4.59 -21.11 -20.69
CA VAL A 287 5.56 -21.54 -19.67
C VAL A 287 5.99 -20.37 -18.81
N PHE A 288 5.88 -20.55 -17.50
CA PHE A 288 6.28 -19.57 -16.50
C PHE A 288 7.64 -19.96 -15.89
N TRP A 289 8.72 -19.33 -16.36
CA TRP A 289 10.09 -19.68 -15.95
C TRP A 289 10.66 -18.71 -14.91
N HIS A 290 11.34 -19.28 -13.92
CA HIS A 290 11.87 -18.56 -12.76
C HIS A 290 13.16 -19.23 -12.29
N THR A 291 14.11 -18.41 -11.83
CA THR A 291 15.32 -18.89 -11.15
C THR A 291 14.98 -19.46 -9.77
N GLN A 292 15.88 -20.30 -9.22
CA GLN A 292 15.69 -20.83 -7.87
C GLN A 292 15.78 -19.70 -6.84
N GLY A 293 14.87 -19.68 -5.87
CA GLY A 293 14.83 -18.65 -4.82
C GLY A 293 14.09 -17.36 -5.20
N SER A 294 13.56 -17.23 -6.42
CA SER A 294 12.88 -16.01 -6.88
C SER A 294 11.45 -15.81 -6.35
N GLY A 295 10.97 -16.70 -5.46
CA GLY A 295 9.61 -16.67 -4.92
C GLY A 295 8.54 -17.35 -5.78
N LYS A 296 8.87 -18.43 -6.51
CA LYS A 296 7.93 -19.16 -7.38
C LYS A 296 6.58 -19.51 -6.73
N SER A 297 6.61 -20.04 -5.50
CA SER A 297 5.39 -20.42 -4.80
C SER A 297 4.49 -19.22 -4.51
N LEU A 298 5.08 -18.06 -4.18
CA LEU A 298 4.33 -16.82 -3.99
C LEU A 298 3.71 -16.34 -5.31
N SER A 299 4.45 -16.40 -6.42
CA SER A 299 3.90 -16.07 -7.73
C SER A 299 2.67 -16.92 -8.07
N MET A 300 2.70 -18.21 -7.74
CA MET A 300 1.54 -19.11 -7.95
C MET A 300 0.35 -18.74 -7.07
N VAL A 301 0.57 -18.32 -5.82
CA VAL A 301 -0.51 -17.85 -4.94
C VAL A 301 -1.19 -16.61 -5.53
N PHE A 302 -0.40 -15.60 -5.94
CA PHE A 302 -0.94 -14.38 -6.56
C PHE A 302 -1.66 -14.67 -7.88
N TYR A 303 -1.14 -15.61 -8.67
CA TYR A 303 -1.74 -16.06 -9.93
C TYR A 303 -3.09 -16.75 -9.69
N THR A 304 -3.15 -17.72 -8.78
CA THR A 304 -4.40 -18.46 -8.49
C THR A 304 -5.47 -17.53 -7.91
N LYS A 305 -5.11 -16.59 -7.02
CA LYS A 305 -6.04 -15.58 -6.48
C LYS A 305 -6.73 -14.81 -7.61
N GLN A 306 -5.95 -14.23 -8.52
CA GLN A 306 -6.48 -13.45 -9.64
C GLN A 306 -7.33 -14.29 -10.61
N LEU A 307 -6.97 -15.56 -10.84
CA LEU A 307 -7.79 -16.43 -11.67
C LEU A 307 -9.14 -16.77 -11.06
N GLN A 308 -9.22 -16.96 -9.73
CA GLN A 308 -10.49 -17.22 -9.06
C GLN A 308 -11.48 -16.08 -9.29
N GLU A 309 -11.01 -14.84 -9.23
CA GLU A 309 -11.80 -13.62 -9.50
C GLU A 309 -12.20 -13.53 -10.98
N ARG A 310 -11.24 -13.74 -11.90
CA ARG A 310 -11.45 -13.56 -13.35
C ARG A 310 -12.30 -14.65 -14.00
N LEU A 311 -12.21 -15.89 -13.51
CA LEU A 311 -12.83 -17.07 -14.14
C LEU A 311 -14.06 -17.59 -13.38
N LYS A 312 -14.49 -16.93 -12.29
CA LYS A 312 -15.69 -17.27 -11.50
C LYS A 312 -15.80 -18.77 -11.18
N SER A 313 -14.86 -19.28 -10.38
CA SER A 313 -14.71 -20.69 -9.96
C SER A 313 -14.05 -21.63 -10.99
N PRO A 314 -12.81 -21.36 -11.42
CA PRO A 314 -12.02 -22.33 -12.17
C PRO A 314 -11.75 -23.60 -11.34
N THR A 315 -11.88 -24.78 -11.96
CA THR A 315 -11.47 -26.05 -11.36
C THR A 315 -9.98 -26.25 -11.64
N PHE A 316 -9.16 -26.35 -10.59
CA PHE A 316 -7.71 -26.55 -10.68
C PHE A 316 -7.32 -27.99 -10.36
#